data_AF-A0A849PY66-F1
#
_entry.id   AF-A0A849PY66-F1
#
_cell.length_a   1.000
_cell.length_b   1.000
_cell.length_c   1.000
_cell.angle_alpha   90.00
_cell.angle_beta   90.00
_cell.angle_gamma   90.00
#
_symmetry.space_group_name_H-M   'P 1'
#
loop_
_entity.id
_entity.type
_entity.pdbx_description
1 polymer ?
#
loop_
_entity_poly.entity_id
_entity_poly.type
_entity_poly.pdbx_seq_one_letter_code
_entity_poly.pdbx_strand_id
1 'polypeptide(L)'
;MAEIVASDEMHEYFNTLEGTLKEEIDIVNDARSRGKDPKPHVEIPLAKDLADRVENLIGVKGVAELIRKLEETKSREEAALALGREVAQGKVGEFDSKSEAIEAAIRVSVAMLTEGVVAAPIEGIDRASIGKNDDGSEYVSIFYAGPIRSAGGTAQALSVLVGDYVRRGVGIDRYKPRKEEVERYIEEIMLYKRVASLQYTPSEEEIRLIVENCPICIDGEPTEAEEVEGHRNLERINTNRVRGGMALVLAEGLALKAPKIQKHVKNLK
;
A
#
# COMPACT_ATOMS: atom_id res chain seq x y z
N MET A 1 0.58 5.76 -28.20
CA MET A 1 1.46 4.57 -28.01
C MET A 1 2.88 5.08 -28.03
N ALA A 2 3.64 4.91 -26.95
CA ALA A 2 5.09 5.03 -27.08
C ALA A 2 5.54 3.72 -27.72
N GLU A 3 5.89 3.79 -29.00
CA GLU A 3 6.45 2.67 -29.75
C GLU A 3 7.71 2.20 -29.01
N ILE A 4 7.76 0.93 -28.60
CA ILE A 4 8.95 0.38 -27.97
C ILE A 4 10.06 0.46 -29.01
N VAL A 5 11.10 1.25 -28.72
CA VAL A 5 12.23 1.39 -29.63
C VAL A 5 13.02 0.08 -29.63
N ALA A 6 12.79 -0.74 -30.65
CA ALA A 6 13.31 -2.09 -30.79
C ALA A 6 13.72 -2.36 -32.24
N SER A 7 14.57 -3.38 -32.46
CA SER A 7 14.87 -3.86 -33.83
C SER A 7 13.67 -4.59 -34.42
N ASP A 8 13.62 -4.69 -35.75
CA ASP A 8 12.58 -5.47 -36.46
C ASP A 8 12.53 -6.92 -35.96
N GLU A 9 13.70 -7.53 -35.71
CA GLU A 9 13.83 -8.87 -35.15
C GLU A 9 13.19 -8.98 -33.75
N MET A 10 13.35 -7.96 -32.89
CA MET A 10 12.70 -7.94 -31.58
C MET A 10 11.19 -7.73 -31.69
N HIS A 11 10.73 -6.92 -32.65
CA HIS A 11 9.31 -6.76 -32.90
C HIS A 11 8.68 -8.08 -33.38
N GLU A 12 9.34 -8.83 -34.26
CA GLU A 12 8.88 -10.15 -34.69
C GLU A 12 8.83 -11.16 -33.53
N TYR A 13 9.84 -11.13 -32.65
CA TYR A 13 9.85 -11.92 -31.43
C TYR A 13 8.66 -11.59 -30.50
N PHE A 14 8.41 -10.30 -30.22
CA PHE A 14 7.28 -9.89 -29.39
C PHE A 14 5.94 -10.29 -30.02
N ASN A 15 5.78 -10.08 -31.33
CA ASN A 15 4.56 -10.48 -32.04
C ASN A 15 4.30 -11.98 -31.97
N THR A 16 5.36 -12.79 -32.03
CA THR A 16 5.25 -14.26 -31.90
C THR A 16 4.75 -14.65 -30.50
N LEU A 17 5.30 -14.02 -29.45
CA LEU A 17 4.87 -14.25 -28.07
C LEU A 17 3.43 -13.80 -27.83
N GLU A 18 3.06 -12.61 -28.30
CA GLU A 18 1.70 -12.07 -28.16
C GLU A 18 0.68 -12.92 -28.93
N GLY A 19 1.01 -13.37 -30.14
CA GLY A 19 0.17 -14.28 -30.93
C GLY A 19 -0.07 -15.60 -30.21
N THR A 20 0.99 -16.26 -29.74
CA THR A 20 0.89 -17.53 -29.00
C THR A 20 0.07 -17.37 -27.72
N LEU A 21 0.32 -16.29 -26.94
CA LEU A 21 -0.41 -16.01 -25.72
C LEU A 21 -1.92 -15.82 -25.97
N LYS A 22 -2.27 -15.16 -27.07
CA LYS A 22 -3.67 -14.95 -27.46
C LYS A 22 -4.37 -16.27 -27.78
N GLU A 23 -3.71 -17.15 -28.53
CA GLU A 23 -4.23 -18.49 -28.85
C GLU A 23 -4.49 -19.30 -27.57
N GLU A 24 -3.56 -19.30 -26.61
CA GLU A 24 -3.72 -19.98 -25.33
C GLU A 24 -4.88 -19.40 -24.50
N ILE A 25 -5.05 -18.08 -24.49
CA ILE A 25 -6.19 -17.43 -23.81
C ILE A 25 -7.53 -17.84 -24.42
N ASP A 26 -7.61 -17.96 -25.75
CA ASP A 26 -8.82 -18.39 -26.43
C ASP A 26 -9.19 -19.83 -26.04
N ILE A 27 -8.20 -20.72 -25.93
CA ILE A 27 -8.39 -22.10 -25.42
C ILE A 27 -8.92 -22.09 -23.99
N VAL A 28 -8.31 -21.30 -23.09
CA VAL A 28 -8.74 -21.23 -21.69
C VAL A 28 -10.15 -20.64 -21.55
N ASN A 29 -10.50 -19.62 -22.34
CA ASN A 29 -11.84 -19.05 -22.33
C ASN A 29 -12.90 -20.03 -22.85
N ASP A 30 -12.62 -20.82 -23.90
CA ASP A 30 -13.52 -21.90 -24.33
C ASP A 30 -13.75 -22.91 -23.20
N ALA A 31 -12.70 -23.32 -22.51
CA ALA A 31 -12.80 -24.25 -21.38
C ALA A 31 -13.64 -23.66 -20.23
N ARG A 32 -13.35 -22.42 -19.82
CA ARG A 32 -14.03 -21.75 -18.69
C ARG A 32 -15.48 -21.39 -18.98
N SER A 33 -15.83 -21.12 -20.24
CA SER A 33 -17.21 -20.85 -20.66
C SER A 33 -18.18 -22.00 -20.34
N ARG A 34 -17.66 -23.21 -20.09
CA ARG A 34 -18.43 -24.41 -19.71
C ARG A 34 -18.90 -24.39 -18.25
N GLY A 35 -18.56 -23.37 -17.47
CA GLY A 35 -19.13 -23.10 -16.14
C GLY A 35 -18.65 -24.04 -15.03
N LYS A 36 -17.44 -24.60 -15.15
CA LYS A 36 -16.85 -25.52 -14.15
C LYS A 36 -15.89 -24.83 -13.16
N ASP A 37 -15.58 -23.56 -13.39
CA ASP A 37 -14.63 -22.76 -12.62
C ASP A 37 -15.35 -21.55 -11.97
N PRO A 38 -14.73 -20.86 -10.98
CA PRO A 38 -15.33 -19.70 -10.30
C PRO A 38 -15.78 -18.57 -11.23
N LYS A 39 -15.11 -18.40 -12.38
CA LYS A 39 -15.44 -17.42 -13.41
C LYS A 39 -15.48 -18.07 -14.79
N PRO A 40 -16.41 -17.65 -15.68
CA PRO A 40 -16.55 -18.20 -17.02
C PRO A 40 -15.51 -17.67 -18.02
N HIS A 41 -14.47 -16.97 -17.55
CA HIS A 41 -13.40 -16.36 -18.34
C HIS A 41 -12.08 -16.42 -17.55
N VAL A 42 -10.97 -16.16 -18.25
CA VAL A 42 -9.63 -16.01 -17.65
C VAL A 42 -9.62 -14.93 -16.56
N GLU A 43 -9.09 -15.27 -15.37
CA GLU A 43 -9.01 -14.36 -14.21
C GLU A 43 -7.66 -13.62 -14.11
N ILE A 44 -6.70 -13.93 -15.00
CA ILE A 44 -5.36 -13.32 -15.02
C ILE A 44 -5.33 -12.28 -16.16
N PRO A 45 -5.46 -10.97 -15.87
CA PRO A 45 -5.47 -9.95 -16.90
C PRO A 45 -4.07 -9.80 -17.53
N LEU A 46 -4.06 -9.49 -18.83
CA LEU A 46 -2.84 -9.10 -19.53
C LEU A 46 -2.47 -7.66 -19.19
N ALA A 47 -1.18 -7.40 -19.03
CA ALA A 47 -0.65 -6.06 -18.85
C ALA A 47 0.60 -5.90 -19.72
N LYS A 48 0.71 -4.78 -20.45
CA LYS A 48 1.85 -4.52 -21.33
C LYS A 48 3.00 -3.86 -20.61
N ASP A 49 2.69 -3.02 -19.63
CA ASP A 49 3.67 -2.24 -18.88
C ASP A 49 3.31 -2.15 -17.39
N LEU A 50 4.10 -1.39 -16.64
CA LEU A 50 3.86 -1.11 -15.23
C LEU A 50 2.48 -0.47 -14.99
N ALA A 51 2.12 0.49 -15.84
CA ALA A 51 0.91 1.27 -15.67
C ALA A 51 -0.35 0.39 -15.80
N ASP A 52 -0.37 -0.49 -16.80
CA ASP A 52 -1.41 -1.50 -16.97
C ASP A 52 -1.45 -2.48 -15.80
N ARG A 53 -0.29 -2.92 -15.30
CA ARG A 53 -0.24 -3.82 -14.13
C ARG A 53 -0.89 -3.15 -12.92
N VAL A 54 -0.58 -1.88 -12.65
CA VAL A 54 -1.16 -1.15 -11.50
C VAL A 54 -2.66 -0.97 -11.66
N GLU A 55 -3.14 -0.52 -12.83
CA GLU A 55 -4.57 -0.33 -13.08
C GLU A 55 -5.34 -1.65 -12.99
N ASN A 56 -4.85 -2.73 -13.61
CA ASN A 56 -5.49 -4.04 -13.55
C ASN A 56 -5.47 -4.66 -12.15
N LEU A 57 -4.38 -4.46 -11.39
CA LEU A 57 -4.22 -5.01 -10.05
C LEU A 57 -5.18 -4.35 -9.06
N ILE A 58 -5.34 -3.03 -9.12
CA ILE A 58 -6.16 -2.28 -8.14
C ILE A 58 -7.59 -2.03 -8.65
N GLY A 59 -7.80 -1.99 -9.96
CA GLY A 59 -9.11 -1.78 -10.58
C GLY A 59 -9.57 -0.32 -10.67
N VAL A 60 -8.67 0.66 -10.49
CA VAL A 60 -9.00 2.09 -10.59
C VAL A 60 -8.82 2.56 -12.03
N LYS A 61 -9.94 2.73 -12.73
CA LYS A 61 -9.94 3.11 -14.15
C LYS A 61 -9.25 4.45 -14.40
N GLY A 62 -8.41 4.49 -15.44
CA GLY A 62 -7.69 5.69 -15.89
C GLY A 62 -6.36 5.93 -15.16
N VAL A 63 -6.00 5.08 -14.20
CA VAL A 63 -4.72 5.18 -13.48
C VAL A 63 -3.54 4.94 -14.41
N ALA A 64 -3.62 4.03 -15.39
CA ALA A 64 -2.48 3.77 -16.26
C ALA A 64 -2.13 4.98 -17.13
N GLU A 65 -3.12 5.74 -17.61
CA GLU A 65 -2.88 6.98 -18.35
C GLU A 65 -2.21 8.04 -17.46
N LEU A 66 -2.69 8.19 -16.22
CA LEU A 66 -2.11 9.13 -15.27
C LEU A 66 -0.67 8.76 -14.88
N ILE A 67 -0.38 7.48 -14.66
CA ILE A 67 0.98 7.00 -14.37
C ILE A 67 1.93 7.42 -15.48
N ARG A 68 1.60 7.10 -16.74
CA ARG A 68 2.46 7.42 -17.89
C ARG A 68 2.74 8.92 -18.00
N LYS A 69 1.71 9.74 -17.81
CA LYS A 69 1.84 11.21 -17.80
C LYS A 69 2.75 11.71 -16.67
N LEU A 70 2.66 11.13 -15.47
CA LEU A 70 3.49 11.54 -14.34
C LEU A 70 4.95 11.13 -14.53
N GLU A 71 5.21 9.95 -15.08
CA GLU A 71 6.57 9.44 -15.35
C GLU A 71 7.32 10.22 -16.43
N GLU A 72 6.65 10.99 -17.29
CA GLU A 72 7.31 11.89 -18.25
C GLU A 72 8.18 12.96 -17.58
N THR A 73 7.84 13.36 -16.36
CA THR A 73 8.45 14.53 -15.69
C THR A 73 8.92 14.28 -14.27
N LYS A 74 8.62 13.11 -13.70
CA LYS A 74 8.88 12.79 -12.28
C LYS A 74 9.65 11.48 -12.16
N SER A 75 10.45 11.37 -11.10
CA SER A 75 10.93 10.06 -10.67
C SER A 75 9.76 9.17 -10.26
N ARG A 76 9.98 7.85 -10.21
CA ARG A 76 8.91 6.88 -9.86
C ARG A 76 8.30 7.16 -8.51
N GLU A 77 9.11 7.52 -7.52
CA GLU A 77 8.64 7.81 -6.16
C GLU A 77 7.84 9.11 -6.11
N GLU A 78 8.28 10.16 -6.81
CA GLU A 78 7.53 11.42 -6.92
C GLU A 78 6.22 11.23 -7.71
N ALA A 79 6.25 10.41 -8.76
CA ALA A 79 5.09 10.05 -9.55
C ALA A 79 4.09 9.25 -8.71
N ALA A 80 4.54 8.28 -7.91
CA ALA A 80 3.66 7.51 -7.02
C ALA A 80 2.98 8.39 -5.95
N LEU A 81 3.69 9.38 -5.39
CA LEU A 81 3.10 10.32 -4.43
C LEU A 81 2.10 11.27 -5.10
N ALA A 82 2.43 11.79 -6.28
CA ALA A 82 1.51 12.60 -7.07
C ALA A 82 0.26 11.80 -7.48
N LEU A 83 0.43 10.56 -7.92
CA LEU A 83 -0.65 9.64 -8.28
C LEU A 83 -1.63 9.48 -7.11
N GLY A 84 -1.13 9.12 -5.92
CA GLY A 84 -1.98 8.95 -4.74
C GLY A 84 -2.74 10.23 -4.41
N ARG A 85 -2.07 11.39 -4.44
CA ARG A 85 -2.74 12.68 -4.23
C ARG A 85 -3.85 12.94 -5.24
N GLU A 86 -3.60 12.70 -6.53
CA GLU A 86 -4.59 12.97 -7.59
C GLU A 86 -5.79 12.02 -7.53
N VAL A 87 -5.56 10.76 -7.21
CA VAL A 87 -6.62 9.77 -6.99
C VAL A 87 -7.45 10.12 -5.76
N ALA A 88 -6.81 10.49 -4.64
CA ALA A 88 -7.53 10.90 -3.43
C ALA A 88 -8.35 12.19 -3.62
N GLN A 89 -7.94 13.05 -4.54
CA GLN A 89 -8.67 14.25 -4.94
C GLN A 89 -9.81 13.99 -5.94
N GLY A 90 -10.00 12.73 -6.36
CA GLY A 90 -11.03 12.34 -7.33
C GLY A 90 -10.76 12.82 -8.75
N LYS A 91 -9.50 13.09 -9.12
CA LYS A 91 -9.15 13.44 -10.52
C LYS A 91 -9.21 12.22 -11.45
N VAL A 92 -8.99 11.03 -10.90
CA VAL A 92 -9.01 9.75 -11.60
C VAL A 92 -9.66 8.72 -10.68
N GLY A 93 -10.47 7.83 -11.25
CA GLY A 93 -11.32 6.91 -10.51
C GLY A 93 -12.63 7.56 -10.05
N GLU A 94 -13.63 6.71 -9.79
CA GLU A 94 -14.91 7.09 -9.21
C GLU A 94 -15.04 6.35 -7.88
N PHE A 95 -15.38 7.06 -6.80
CA PHE A 95 -15.42 6.53 -5.44
C PHE A 95 -16.68 7.03 -4.74
N ASP A 96 -17.34 6.16 -3.96
CA ASP A 96 -18.58 6.51 -3.27
C ASP A 96 -18.31 7.34 -2.01
N SER A 97 -17.08 7.27 -1.48
CA SER A 97 -16.70 8.01 -0.28
C SER A 97 -15.26 8.52 -0.31
N LYS A 98 -14.98 9.51 0.56
CA LYS A 98 -13.61 10.01 0.80
C LYS A 98 -12.68 8.91 1.33
N SER A 99 -13.22 7.97 2.13
CA SER A 99 -12.44 6.85 2.68
C SER A 99 -11.99 5.90 1.57
N GLU A 100 -12.89 5.57 0.64
CA GLU A 100 -12.58 4.74 -0.52
C GLU A 100 -11.56 5.39 -1.45
N ALA A 101 -11.70 6.70 -1.70
CA ALA A 101 -10.72 7.44 -2.51
C ALA A 101 -9.31 7.43 -1.87
N ILE A 102 -9.24 7.58 -0.54
CA ILE A 102 -7.96 7.51 0.21
C ILE A 102 -7.37 6.11 0.16
N GLU A 103 -8.19 5.08 0.37
CA GLU A 103 -7.74 3.70 0.30
C GLU A 103 -7.21 3.36 -1.10
N ALA A 104 -7.98 3.65 -2.14
CA ALA A 104 -7.60 3.45 -3.52
C ALA A 104 -6.30 4.18 -3.85
N ALA A 105 -6.17 5.45 -3.43
CA ALA A 105 -4.97 6.25 -3.60
C ALA A 105 -3.73 5.61 -2.97
N ILE A 106 -3.85 5.08 -1.74
CA ILE A 106 -2.74 4.41 -1.08
C ILE A 106 -2.37 3.12 -1.84
N ARG A 107 -3.37 2.31 -2.22
CA ARG A 107 -3.13 1.04 -2.93
C ARG A 107 -2.46 1.25 -4.29
N VAL A 108 -2.92 2.18 -5.11
CA VAL A 108 -2.31 2.45 -6.44
C VAL A 108 -0.89 2.99 -6.32
N SER A 109 -0.61 3.87 -5.35
CA SER A 109 0.74 4.35 -5.11
C SER A 109 1.68 3.23 -4.67
N VAL A 110 1.24 2.36 -3.75
CA VAL A 110 2.06 1.23 -3.28
C VAL A 110 2.26 0.21 -4.41
N ALA A 111 1.25 -0.04 -5.24
CA ALA A 111 1.38 -0.87 -6.43
C ALA A 111 2.42 -0.30 -7.40
N MET A 112 2.40 1.00 -7.67
CA MET A 112 3.40 1.65 -8.51
C MET A 112 4.83 1.53 -7.94
N LEU A 113 4.98 1.76 -6.63
CA LEU A 113 6.27 1.67 -5.93
C LEU A 113 6.84 0.25 -5.88
N THR A 114 5.96 -0.75 -5.93
CA THR A 114 6.33 -2.17 -5.92
C THR A 114 6.25 -2.81 -7.30
N GLU A 115 6.19 -1.98 -8.35
CA GLU A 115 6.15 -2.36 -9.76
C GLU A 115 4.96 -3.25 -10.17
N GLY A 116 3.95 -3.36 -9.30
CA GLY A 116 2.80 -4.24 -9.46
C GLY A 116 3.15 -5.73 -9.47
N VAL A 117 4.27 -6.13 -8.87
CA VAL A 117 4.75 -7.53 -8.89
C VAL A 117 4.58 -8.27 -7.56
N VAL A 118 4.05 -7.60 -6.53
CA VAL A 118 3.84 -8.17 -5.19
C VAL A 118 2.39 -8.01 -4.76
N ALA A 119 1.93 -8.87 -3.87
CA ALA A 119 0.54 -8.87 -3.37
C ALA A 119 0.27 -7.75 -2.34
N ALA A 120 1.30 -7.07 -1.83
CA ALA A 120 1.19 -6.08 -0.76
C ALA A 120 0.13 -4.98 -0.95
N PRO A 121 -0.10 -4.40 -2.15
CA PRO A 121 -1.16 -3.43 -2.36
C PRO A 121 -2.58 -3.98 -2.15
N ILE A 122 -2.78 -5.29 -2.32
CA ILE A 122 -4.07 -5.95 -2.18
C ILE A 122 -4.17 -6.59 -0.79
N GLU A 123 -3.22 -7.45 -0.44
CA GLU A 123 -3.28 -8.30 0.76
C GLU A 123 -2.56 -7.70 1.96
N GLY A 124 -1.64 -6.76 1.74
CA GLY A 124 -0.86 -6.13 2.81
C GLY A 124 -1.54 -4.91 3.42
N ILE A 125 -2.44 -4.28 2.68
CA ILE A 125 -3.27 -3.15 3.13
C ILE A 125 -4.69 -3.69 3.18
N ASP A 126 -5.22 -3.90 4.38
CA ASP A 126 -6.58 -4.41 4.56
C ASP A 126 -7.61 -3.33 4.18
N ARG A 127 -7.46 -2.14 4.76
CA ARG A 127 -8.30 -0.96 4.48
C ARG A 127 -7.62 0.34 4.89
N ALA A 128 -8.15 1.46 4.43
CA ALA A 128 -7.83 2.78 5.00
C ALA A 128 -9.11 3.46 5.48
N SER A 129 -9.07 4.03 6.69
CA SER A 129 -10.22 4.70 7.30
C SER A 129 -9.88 6.10 7.78
N ILE A 130 -10.93 6.90 8.03
CA ILE A 130 -10.81 8.20 8.67
C ILE A 130 -11.23 8.06 10.14
N GLY A 131 -10.29 8.34 11.05
CA GLY A 131 -10.55 8.40 12.49
C GLY A 131 -10.72 9.84 12.98
N LYS A 132 -11.01 10.02 14.27
CA LYS A 132 -11.13 11.34 14.92
C LYS A 132 -10.22 11.46 16.13
N ASN A 133 -9.44 12.54 16.17
CA ASN A 133 -8.65 12.97 17.32
C ASN A 133 -9.57 13.52 18.44
N ASP A 134 -9.00 13.74 19.63
CA ASP A 134 -9.75 14.22 20.81
C ASP A 134 -10.26 15.66 20.65
N ASP A 135 -9.62 16.44 19.79
CA ASP A 135 -10.04 17.79 19.41
C ASP A 135 -11.10 17.80 18.29
N GLY A 136 -11.55 16.62 17.85
CA GLY A 136 -12.53 16.44 16.78
C GLY A 136 -11.96 16.50 15.37
N SER A 137 -10.66 16.79 15.19
CA SER A 137 -10.02 16.75 13.88
C SER A 137 -9.93 15.32 13.32
N GLU A 138 -10.05 15.18 12.01
CA GLU A 138 -9.95 13.89 11.33
C GLU A 138 -8.48 13.51 11.06
N TYR A 139 -8.17 12.21 11.08
CA TYR A 139 -6.88 11.67 10.68
C TYR A 139 -7.05 10.40 9.82
N VAL A 140 -6.03 10.03 9.03
CA VAL A 140 -6.02 8.78 8.25
C VAL A 140 -5.43 7.64 9.09
N SER A 141 -6.12 6.50 9.11
CA SER A 141 -5.65 5.23 9.68
C SER A 141 -5.49 4.20 8.56
N ILE A 142 -4.35 3.53 8.49
CA ILE A 142 -4.10 2.46 7.51
C ILE A 142 -3.99 1.14 8.27
N PHE A 143 -4.84 0.18 7.94
CA PHE A 143 -4.83 -1.15 8.53
C PHE A 143 -3.94 -2.07 7.72
N TYR A 144 -2.77 -2.39 8.27
CA TYR A 144 -1.84 -3.33 7.65
C TYR A 144 -2.10 -4.77 8.09
N ALA A 145 -1.92 -5.70 7.16
CA ALA A 145 -1.98 -7.15 7.40
C ALA A 145 -0.61 -7.80 7.19
N GLY A 146 -0.43 -9.02 7.69
CA GLY A 146 0.84 -9.78 7.62
C GLY A 146 1.48 -9.86 6.23
N PRO A 147 0.71 -10.04 5.12
CA PRO A 147 1.26 -10.06 3.75
C PRO A 147 2.03 -8.80 3.34
N ILE A 148 1.90 -7.68 4.07
CA ILE A 148 2.70 -6.46 3.84
C ILE A 148 4.21 -6.72 3.94
N ARG A 149 4.63 -7.82 4.58
CA ARG A 149 6.04 -8.24 4.61
C ARG A 149 6.62 -8.46 3.21
N SER A 150 5.82 -8.98 2.27
CA SER A 150 6.26 -9.28 0.90
C SER A 150 6.62 -8.03 0.10
N ALA A 151 6.12 -6.85 0.47
CA ALA A 151 6.50 -5.57 -0.13
C ALA A 151 7.97 -5.20 0.12
N GLY A 152 8.54 -5.72 1.21
CA GLY A 152 9.82 -5.30 1.75
C GLY A 152 9.76 -3.94 2.47
N GLY A 153 10.72 -3.71 3.37
CA GLY A 153 10.72 -2.53 4.26
C GLY A 153 10.68 -1.17 3.55
N THR A 154 11.22 -1.06 2.33
CA THR A 154 11.18 0.23 1.60
C THR A 154 9.74 0.58 1.22
N ALA A 155 8.99 -0.38 0.66
CA ALA A 155 7.61 -0.16 0.26
C ALA A 155 6.68 0.05 1.46
N GLN A 156 6.90 -0.69 2.56
CA GLN A 156 6.21 -0.48 3.84
C GLN A 156 6.36 0.96 4.36
N ALA A 157 7.57 1.49 4.31
CA ALA A 157 7.80 2.84 4.80
C ALA A 157 7.28 3.90 3.82
N LEU A 158 7.32 3.64 2.52
CA LEU A 158 6.73 4.52 1.52
C LEU A 158 5.20 4.51 1.54
N SER A 159 4.53 3.43 1.94
CA SER A 159 3.07 3.43 2.11
C SER A 159 2.62 4.42 3.20
N VAL A 160 3.41 4.55 4.27
CA VAL A 160 3.19 5.58 5.31
C VAL A 160 3.39 6.98 4.75
N LEU A 161 4.44 7.20 3.95
CA LEU A 161 4.71 8.49 3.31
C LEU A 161 3.58 8.87 2.33
N VAL A 162 3.09 7.92 1.54
CA VAL A 162 1.93 8.10 0.66
C VAL A 162 0.70 8.50 1.49
N GLY A 163 0.44 7.81 2.61
CA GLY A 163 -0.67 8.16 3.51
C GLY A 163 -0.60 9.61 3.99
N ASP A 164 0.58 10.09 4.37
CA ASP A 164 0.79 11.50 4.74
C ASP A 164 0.59 12.46 3.55
N TYR A 165 1.02 12.08 2.35
CA TYR A 165 0.86 12.92 1.16
C TYR A 165 -0.61 13.02 0.73
N VAL A 166 -1.33 11.90 0.77
CA VAL A 166 -2.76 11.77 0.49
C VAL A 166 -3.57 12.59 1.48
N ARG A 167 -3.37 12.40 2.80
CA ARG A 167 -4.15 13.12 3.83
C ARG A 167 -3.98 14.64 3.71
N ARG A 168 -2.77 15.13 3.42
CA ARG A 168 -2.52 16.55 3.12
C ARG A 168 -3.26 17.02 1.87
N GLY A 169 -3.25 16.20 0.82
CA GLY A 169 -3.91 16.47 -0.46
C GLY A 169 -5.42 16.67 -0.36
N VAL A 170 -6.05 16.05 0.64
CA VAL A 170 -7.51 16.12 0.90
C VAL A 170 -7.88 16.86 2.19
N GLY A 171 -6.93 17.61 2.77
CA GLY A 171 -7.17 18.48 3.93
C GLY A 171 -7.48 17.75 5.24
N ILE A 172 -7.01 16.52 5.43
CA ILE A 172 -7.13 15.77 6.69
C ILE A 172 -5.94 16.11 7.60
N ASP A 173 -6.21 16.28 8.89
CA ASP A 173 -5.20 16.64 9.89
C ASP A 173 -4.28 15.44 10.20
N ARG A 174 -3.23 15.69 10.98
CA ARG A 174 -2.36 14.63 11.48
C ARG A 174 -3.04 13.81 12.58
N TYR A 175 -2.65 12.56 12.67
CA TYR A 175 -2.90 11.72 13.84
C TYR A 175 -2.21 12.31 15.08
N LYS A 176 -2.95 12.32 16.21
CA LYS A 176 -2.51 12.83 17.52
C LYS A 176 -2.68 11.69 18.53
N PRO A 177 -1.67 10.81 18.69
CA PRO A 177 -1.81 9.63 19.53
C PRO A 177 -1.98 10.01 21.00
N ARG A 178 -2.83 9.27 21.71
CA ARG A 178 -2.90 9.27 23.18
C ARG A 178 -1.70 8.51 23.75
N LYS A 179 -1.30 8.84 24.98
CA LYS A 179 -0.19 8.16 25.66
C LYS A 179 -0.39 6.65 25.75
N GLU A 180 -1.59 6.20 26.10
CA GLU A 180 -1.97 4.79 26.16
C GLU A 180 -1.86 4.09 24.80
N GLU A 181 -2.14 4.79 23.70
CA GLU A 181 -1.95 4.26 22.35
C GLU A 181 -0.45 4.09 22.08
N VAL A 182 0.40 5.06 22.41
CA VAL A 182 1.85 4.93 22.24
C VAL A 182 2.43 3.74 23.01
N GLU A 183 2.06 3.58 24.27
CA GLU A 183 2.50 2.45 25.09
C GLU A 183 1.95 1.11 24.57
N ARG A 184 0.74 1.13 23.97
CA ARG A 184 0.20 -0.04 23.25
C ARG A 184 1.07 -0.47 22.07
N TYR A 185 1.62 0.46 21.27
CA TYR A 185 2.56 0.11 20.19
C TYR A 185 3.84 -0.53 20.73
N ILE A 186 4.36 0.00 21.85
CA ILE A 186 5.57 -0.55 22.50
C ILE A 186 5.30 -1.99 22.96
N GLU A 187 4.20 -2.22 23.67
CA GLU A 187 3.80 -3.54 24.16
C GLU A 187 3.63 -4.54 23.01
N GLU A 188 2.93 -4.15 21.94
CA GLU A 188 2.71 -5.01 20.78
C GLU A 188 4.00 -5.38 20.05
N ILE A 189 4.95 -4.45 19.86
CA ILE A 189 6.21 -4.77 19.17
C ILE A 189 7.07 -5.72 20.01
N MET A 190 7.10 -5.52 21.33
CA MET A 190 7.83 -6.38 22.26
C MET A 190 7.21 -7.78 22.33
N LEU A 191 5.88 -7.89 22.28
CA LEU A 191 5.16 -9.15 22.14
C LEU A 191 5.44 -9.81 20.79
N TYR A 192 5.31 -9.07 19.69
CA TYR A 192 5.49 -9.58 18.34
C TYR A 192 6.87 -10.21 18.14
N LYS A 193 7.93 -9.58 18.68
CA LYS A 193 9.30 -10.13 18.66
C LYS A 193 9.42 -11.54 19.28
N ARG A 194 8.56 -11.89 20.23
CA ARG A 194 8.57 -13.21 20.89
C ARG A 194 7.95 -14.30 20.02
N VAL A 195 7.00 -13.94 19.16
CA VAL A 195 6.24 -14.89 18.33
C VAL A 195 6.63 -14.90 16.86
N ALA A 196 7.24 -13.81 16.38
CA ALA A 196 7.70 -13.66 15.01
C ALA A 196 9.04 -12.92 14.95
N SER A 197 9.82 -13.19 13.91
CA SER A 197 11.12 -12.54 13.71
C SER A 197 10.94 -11.15 13.10
N LEU A 198 11.64 -10.16 13.66
CA LEU A 198 11.82 -8.84 13.09
C LEU A 198 13.26 -8.69 12.57
N GLN A 199 13.44 -8.13 11.37
CA GLN A 199 14.76 -7.76 10.84
C GLN A 199 15.43 -6.66 11.68
N TYR A 200 14.63 -5.80 12.30
CA TYR A 200 15.07 -4.77 13.22
C TYR A 200 14.10 -4.70 14.39
N THR A 201 14.61 -4.71 15.62
CA THR A 201 13.78 -4.44 16.79
C THR A 201 14.09 -3.03 17.28
N PRO A 202 13.19 -2.05 17.07
CA PRO A 202 13.38 -0.72 17.60
C PRO A 202 13.35 -0.70 19.13
N SER A 203 14.07 0.23 19.75
CA SER A 203 13.95 0.50 21.19
C SER A 203 12.60 1.13 21.53
N GLU A 204 12.22 1.13 22.81
CA GLU A 204 10.97 1.79 23.25
C GLU A 204 10.98 3.29 22.92
N GLU A 205 12.14 3.95 23.04
CA GLU A 205 12.33 5.35 22.67
C GLU A 205 12.16 5.57 21.16
N GLU A 206 12.66 4.67 20.32
CA GLU A 206 12.49 4.75 18.87
C GLU A 206 11.02 4.55 18.48
N ILE A 207 10.34 3.58 19.10
CA ILE A 207 8.91 3.35 18.89
C ILE A 207 8.12 4.60 19.27
N ARG A 208 8.35 5.15 20.47
CA ARG A 208 7.70 6.37 20.94
C ARG A 208 7.94 7.54 20.00
N LEU A 209 9.19 7.75 19.58
CA LEU A 209 9.55 8.79 18.62
C LEU A 209 8.79 8.64 17.31
N ILE A 210 8.70 7.42 16.76
CA ILE A 210 8.00 7.16 15.50
C ILE A 210 6.50 7.43 15.66
N VAL A 211 5.85 6.85 16.68
CA VAL A 211 4.38 6.93 16.83
C VAL A 211 3.93 8.37 17.11
N GLU A 212 4.65 9.11 17.98
CA GLU A 212 4.32 10.51 18.31
C GLU A 212 4.51 11.46 17.12
N ASN A 213 5.39 11.13 16.17
CA ASN A 213 5.70 11.98 15.01
C ASN A 213 5.06 11.50 13.70
N CYS A 214 4.49 10.29 13.66
CA CYS A 214 3.81 9.79 12.48
C CYS A 214 2.48 10.56 12.28
N PRO A 215 2.28 11.21 11.13
CA PRO A 215 1.08 12.02 10.89
C PRO A 215 -0.15 11.18 10.50
N ILE A 216 0.01 9.86 10.35
CA ILE A 216 -1.08 8.90 10.14
C ILE A 216 -1.05 7.86 11.25
N CYS A 217 -2.17 7.17 11.49
CA CYS A 217 -2.19 6.01 12.37
C CYS A 217 -1.74 4.77 11.58
N ILE A 218 -0.72 4.07 12.08
CA ILE A 218 -0.24 2.79 11.54
C ILE A 218 -0.99 1.69 12.27
N ASP A 219 -2.16 1.33 11.78
CA ASP A 219 -3.01 0.33 12.40
C ASP A 219 -2.81 -1.05 11.77
N GLY A 220 -3.57 -2.04 12.18
CA GLY A 220 -3.51 -3.36 11.58
C GLY A 220 -4.56 -4.34 12.06
N GLU A 221 -4.68 -5.41 11.30
CA GLU A 221 -5.51 -6.55 11.65
C GLU A 221 -4.84 -7.40 12.74
N PRO A 222 -5.60 -8.07 13.62
CA PRO A 222 -5.08 -8.92 14.68
C PRO A 222 -4.52 -10.24 14.13
N THR A 223 -3.32 -10.20 13.56
CA THR A 223 -2.71 -11.36 12.89
C THR A 223 -2.23 -12.44 13.86
N GLU A 224 -1.75 -12.07 15.05
CA GLU A 224 -1.20 -13.05 16.01
C GLU A 224 -2.22 -13.43 17.08
N ALA A 225 -2.12 -14.65 17.62
CA ALA A 225 -3.00 -15.12 18.69
C ALA A 225 -2.75 -14.41 20.03
N GLU A 226 -1.52 -13.94 20.26
CA GLU A 226 -1.14 -13.25 21.49
C GLU A 226 -1.94 -11.97 21.72
N GLU A 227 -2.25 -11.71 22.98
CA GLU A 227 -2.94 -10.51 23.42
C GLU A 227 -2.05 -9.61 24.28
N VAL A 228 -2.32 -8.32 24.24
CA VAL A 228 -1.75 -7.36 25.18
C VAL A 228 -2.36 -7.53 26.57
N GLU A 229 -1.57 -7.31 27.60
CA GLU A 229 -1.99 -7.42 29.00
C GLU A 229 -2.29 -6.03 29.60
N GLY A 230 -1.44 -5.04 29.31
CA GLY A 230 -1.51 -3.71 29.91
C GLY A 230 -2.52 -2.79 29.23
N HIS A 231 -2.37 -2.60 27.92
CA HIS A 231 -3.10 -1.56 27.17
C HIS A 231 -4.30 -2.12 26.39
N ARG A 232 -5.23 -2.74 27.12
CA ARG A 232 -6.44 -3.38 26.56
C ARG A 232 -7.59 -2.39 26.39
N ASN A 233 -8.52 -2.72 25.48
CA ASN A 233 -9.80 -2.06 25.27
C ASN A 233 -9.68 -0.54 25.02
N LEU A 234 -8.68 -0.14 24.24
CA LEU A 234 -8.51 1.26 23.85
C LEU A 234 -9.56 1.64 22.81
N GLU A 235 -10.17 2.81 22.98
CA GLU A 235 -11.29 3.29 22.16
C GLU A 235 -11.02 3.26 20.65
N ARG A 236 -9.79 3.59 20.23
CA ARG A 236 -9.39 3.67 18.83
C ARG A 236 -8.73 2.41 18.28
N ILE A 237 -8.52 1.38 19.11
CA ILE A 237 -7.88 0.12 18.70
C ILE A 237 -8.86 -1.02 18.99
N ASN A 238 -9.51 -1.51 17.94
CA ASN A 238 -10.66 -2.42 18.01
C ASN A 238 -10.31 -3.87 18.41
N THR A 239 -9.10 -4.12 18.91
CA THR A 239 -8.62 -5.46 19.25
C THR A 239 -7.65 -5.41 20.42
N ASN A 240 -7.56 -6.52 21.16
CA ASN A 240 -6.51 -6.75 22.17
C ASN A 240 -5.40 -7.66 21.67
N ARG A 241 -5.54 -8.23 20.47
CA ARG A 241 -4.52 -9.09 19.85
C ARG A 241 -3.44 -8.26 19.18
N VAL A 242 -2.26 -8.85 19.02
CA VAL A 242 -1.11 -8.21 18.36
C VAL A 242 -1.38 -8.04 16.86
N ARG A 243 -1.13 -6.82 16.37
CA ARG A 243 -1.28 -6.41 14.97
C ARG A 243 0.05 -6.55 14.24
N GLY A 244 0.33 -7.73 13.69
CA GLY A 244 1.64 -8.03 13.08
C GLY A 244 1.96 -7.17 11.85
N GLY A 245 0.96 -6.82 11.03
CA GLY A 245 1.14 -5.89 9.91
C GLY A 245 1.65 -4.52 10.36
N MET A 246 1.07 -3.97 11.43
CA MET A 246 1.54 -2.73 12.07
C MET A 246 2.99 -2.88 12.56
N ALA A 247 3.28 -3.97 13.27
CA ALA A 247 4.62 -4.20 13.83
C ALA A 247 5.70 -4.25 12.72
N LEU A 248 5.39 -4.91 11.59
CA LEU A 248 6.27 -4.97 10.42
C LEU A 248 6.50 -3.59 9.81
N VAL A 249 5.44 -2.80 9.57
CA VAL A 249 5.57 -1.47 8.96
C VAL A 249 6.35 -0.51 9.86
N LEU A 250 6.13 -0.55 11.17
CA LEU A 250 6.85 0.30 12.11
C LEU A 250 8.33 -0.11 12.22
N ALA A 251 8.61 -1.39 12.42
CA ALA A 251 9.95 -1.88 12.73
C ALA A 251 10.81 -2.12 11.47
N GLU A 252 10.32 -2.89 10.49
CA GLU A 252 11.05 -3.22 9.26
C GLU A 252 10.91 -2.16 8.18
N GLY A 253 9.85 -1.35 8.25
CA GLY A 253 9.63 -0.18 7.42
C GLY A 253 10.30 1.06 8.00
N LEU A 254 9.59 1.78 8.87
CA LEU A 254 9.99 3.12 9.31
C LEU A 254 11.32 3.13 10.05
N ALA A 255 11.49 2.27 11.06
CA ALA A 255 12.72 2.25 11.86
C ALA A 255 13.93 1.78 11.03
N LEU A 256 13.83 0.59 10.42
CA LEU A 256 14.94 0.00 9.66
C LEU A 256 15.28 0.80 8.38
N LYS A 257 14.30 1.41 7.70
CA LYS A 257 14.53 2.13 6.43
C LYS A 257 14.54 3.65 6.55
N ALA A 258 14.56 4.20 7.76
CA ALA A 258 14.59 5.65 8.01
C ALA A 258 15.61 6.42 7.13
N PRO A 259 16.89 5.98 6.97
CA PRO A 259 17.85 6.70 6.14
C PRO A 259 17.47 6.76 4.65
N LYS A 260 16.82 5.71 4.13
CA LYS A 260 16.37 5.66 2.73
C LYS A 260 15.16 6.56 2.52
N ILE A 261 14.19 6.51 3.43
CA ILE A 261 13.00 7.36 3.37
C ILE A 261 13.34 8.83 3.50
N GLN A 262 14.28 9.19 4.38
CA GLN A 262 14.73 10.57 4.52
C GLN A 262 15.27 11.15 3.19
N LYS A 263 15.91 10.33 2.35
CA LYS A 263 16.36 10.78 1.01
C LYS A 263 15.18 11.14 0.11
N HIS A 264 14.14 10.31 0.08
CA HIS A 264 12.93 10.59 -0.68
C HIS A 264 12.23 11.84 -0.17
N VAL A 265 12.07 12.00 1.15
CA VAL A 265 11.47 13.20 1.77
C VAL A 265 12.26 14.47 1.44
N LYS A 266 13.59 14.44 1.44
CA LYS A 266 14.42 15.62 1.11
C LYS A 266 14.26 16.10 -0.34
N ASN A 267 13.92 15.20 -1.25
CA ASN A 267 13.68 15.53 -2.66
C ASN A 267 12.26 16.06 -2.88
N LEU A 268 11.34 15.83 -1.93
CA LEU A 268 9.96 16.31 -1.95
C LEU A 268 9.90 17.68 -1.24
N LYS A 269 10.21 18.75 -1.97
CA LYS A 269 9.98 20.13 -1.51
C LYS A 269 8.55 20.59 -1.79
#